data_AF-A0ABC8L858-F1
#
_entry.id   AF-A0ABC8L858-F1
#
_cell.length_a   1.000
_cell.length_b   1.000
_cell.length_c   1.000
_cell.angle_alpha   90.00
_cell.angle_beta   90.00
_cell.angle_gamma   90.00
#
_symmetry.space_group_name_H-M   'P 1'
#
loop_
_entity.id
_entity.type
_entity.pdbx_description
1 polymer ?
#
loop_
_entity_poly.entity_id
_entity_poly.type
_entity_poly.pdbx_seq_one_letter_code
_entity_poly.pdbx_strand_id
1 'polypeptide(L)'
;MTLSDEEIRKLFRVNKTLSHMLKDRGYIVTDSELEMTHDQFIDKYGENMERKDLLILKTKKNNDSDKIFVFFLQEAKVKIDEIKACFERMESQKVFRAILVVKEEINRFGQAAITDANSKLKLYVEVFKETELLMNVKEHAFVPDHIALTAEEKMALLEKYTVKENQLPRIQYTDPIAKYYGLKRGEVVKIIRNSETSGRYVTYRFVI
;
A
#
# COMPACT_ATOMS: atom_id res chain seq x y z
N MET A 1 4.97 -26.40 -4.37
CA MET A 1 5.67 -26.18 -5.65
C MET A 1 6.76 -25.18 -5.37
N THR A 2 8.01 -25.55 -5.60
CA THR A 2 9.16 -24.65 -5.44
C THR A 2 9.03 -23.51 -6.47
N LEU A 3 9.32 -22.28 -6.05
CA LEU A 3 9.26 -21.11 -6.93
C LEU A 3 10.39 -21.17 -7.95
N SER A 4 10.15 -20.67 -9.16
CA SER A 4 11.21 -20.51 -10.16
C SER A 4 12.11 -19.30 -9.83
N ASP A 5 13.36 -19.29 -10.30
CA ASP A 5 14.28 -18.16 -10.15
C ASP A 5 13.70 -16.83 -10.65
N GLU A 6 12.91 -16.87 -11.73
CA GLU A 6 12.25 -15.68 -12.26
C GLU A 6 11.16 -15.17 -11.30
N GLU A 7 10.38 -16.07 -10.69
CA GLU A 7 9.40 -15.72 -9.67
C GLU A 7 10.06 -15.17 -8.41
N ILE A 8 11.19 -15.75 -7.97
CA ILE A 8 11.95 -15.25 -6.83
C ILE A 8 12.44 -13.82 -7.09
N ARG A 9 13.00 -13.54 -8.27
CA ARG A 9 13.42 -12.18 -8.66
C ARG A 9 12.27 -11.18 -8.68
N LYS A 10 11.08 -11.60 -9.16
CA LYS A 10 9.87 -10.75 -9.14
C LYS A 10 9.43 -10.46 -7.71
N LEU A 11 9.36 -11.49 -6.86
CA LEU A 11 8.98 -11.35 -5.45
C LEU A 11 9.95 -10.48 -4.66
N PHE A 12 11.26 -10.58 -4.95
CA PHE A 12 12.26 -9.68 -4.39
C PHE A 12 11.98 -8.21 -4.73
N ARG A 13 11.70 -7.89 -6.01
CA ARG A 13 11.36 -6.52 -6.43
C ARG A 13 10.07 -6.02 -5.76
N VAL A 14 9.04 -6.86 -5.72
CA VAL A 14 7.77 -6.56 -5.04
C VAL A 14 8.00 -6.29 -3.56
N ASN A 15 8.78 -7.14 -2.88
CA ASN A 15 9.13 -6.97 -1.47
C ASN A 15 9.87 -5.65 -1.22
N LYS A 16 10.84 -5.31 -2.08
CA LYS A 16 11.55 -4.04 -2.01
C LYS A 16 10.60 -2.85 -2.15
N THR A 17 9.74 -2.83 -3.16
CA THR A 17 8.73 -1.77 -3.34
C THR A 17 7.82 -1.65 -2.12
N LEU A 18 7.36 -2.78 -1.56
CA LEU A 18 6.54 -2.79 -0.35
C LEU A 18 7.28 -2.22 0.86
N SER A 19 8.56 -2.54 1.05
CA SER A 19 9.37 -1.98 2.13
C SER A 19 9.48 -0.46 2.04
N HIS A 20 9.73 0.09 0.84
CA HIS A 20 9.72 1.54 0.62
C HIS A 20 8.33 2.16 0.84
N MET A 21 7.27 1.53 0.33
CA MET A 21 5.90 1.97 0.52
C MET A 21 5.48 2.00 1.99
N LEU A 22 5.82 0.96 2.76
CA LEU A 22 5.55 0.89 4.19
C LEU A 22 6.31 1.97 4.97
N LYS A 23 7.57 2.25 4.60
CA LYS A 23 8.35 3.37 5.17
C LYS A 23 7.67 4.70 4.89
N ASP A 24 7.27 4.96 3.65
CA ASP A 24 6.60 6.19 3.22
C ASP A 24 5.22 6.38 3.91
N ARG A 25 4.52 5.29 4.24
CA ARG A 25 3.29 5.29 5.04
C ARG A 25 3.54 5.46 6.56
N GLY A 26 4.79 5.58 6.99
CA GLY A 26 5.18 5.81 8.38
C GLY A 26 5.27 4.56 9.25
N TYR A 27 5.35 3.36 8.65
CA TYR A 27 5.64 2.13 9.38
C TYR A 27 7.14 1.97 9.64
N ILE A 28 7.47 1.25 10.72
CA ILE A 28 8.84 0.99 11.11
C ILE A 28 9.45 -0.03 10.14
N VAL A 29 10.33 0.43 9.26
CA VAL A 29 11.11 -0.42 8.35
C VAL A 29 12.58 -0.10 8.56
N THR A 30 13.39 -1.12 8.75
CA THR A 30 14.83 -0.97 9.02
C THR A 30 15.60 -0.72 7.72
N ASP A 31 16.77 -0.07 7.79
CA ASP A 31 17.57 0.21 6.59
C ASP A 31 18.06 -1.08 5.92
N SER A 32 18.34 -2.12 6.71
CA SER A 32 18.67 -3.46 6.19
C SER A 32 17.52 -4.10 5.39
N GLU A 33 16.26 -3.74 5.65
CA GLU A 33 15.12 -4.21 4.86
C GLU A 33 14.91 -3.40 3.57
N LEU A 34 15.33 -2.14 3.55
CA LEU A 34 15.22 -1.27 2.37
C LEU A 34 16.34 -1.54 1.36
N GLU A 35 17.53 -1.79 1.88
CA GLU A 35 18.76 -1.98 1.11
C GLU A 35 19.10 -3.46 0.90
N MET A 36 18.18 -4.37 1.28
CA MET A 36 18.34 -5.81 1.11
C MET A 36 18.68 -6.15 -0.34
N THR A 37 19.75 -6.92 -0.53
CA THR A 37 20.12 -7.44 -1.85
C THR A 37 19.32 -8.68 -2.22
N HIS A 38 19.34 -9.06 -3.50
CA HIS A 38 18.67 -10.28 -3.96
C HIS A 38 19.22 -11.54 -3.27
N ASP A 39 20.53 -11.62 -3.05
CA ASP A 39 21.15 -12.77 -2.41
C ASP A 39 20.79 -12.83 -0.92
N GLN A 40 20.79 -11.70 -0.22
CA GLN A 40 20.32 -11.61 1.17
C GLN A 40 18.84 -11.99 1.30
N PHE A 41 18.03 -11.68 0.29
CA PHE A 41 16.63 -12.09 0.25
C PHE A 41 16.51 -13.61 0.14
N ILE A 42 17.30 -14.25 -0.72
CA ILE A 42 17.35 -15.73 -0.81
C ILE A 42 17.87 -16.32 0.50
N ASP A 43 18.93 -15.78 1.08
CA ASP A 43 19.47 -16.27 2.36
C ASP A 43 18.44 -16.19 3.50
N LYS A 44 17.64 -15.13 3.51
CA LYS A 44 16.62 -14.89 4.54
C LYS A 44 15.43 -15.85 4.44
N TYR A 45 14.95 -16.13 3.24
CA TYR A 45 13.72 -16.91 3.02
C TYR A 45 13.97 -18.35 2.55
N GLY A 46 15.19 -18.66 2.11
CA GLY A 46 15.62 -19.96 1.58
C GLY A 46 15.30 -20.16 0.09
N GLU A 47 16.05 -21.02 -0.59
CA GLU A 47 15.85 -21.32 -2.03
C GLU A 47 14.49 -21.97 -2.33
N ASN A 48 13.91 -22.69 -1.36
CA ASN A 48 12.61 -23.36 -1.48
C ASN A 48 11.46 -22.55 -0.85
N MET A 49 11.60 -21.22 -0.75
CA MET A 49 10.59 -20.37 -0.11
C MET A 49 9.21 -20.50 -0.76
N GLU A 50 8.17 -20.44 0.07
CA GLU A 50 6.79 -20.31 -0.38
C GLU A 50 6.30 -18.87 -0.19
N ARG A 51 5.23 -18.48 -0.89
CA ARG A 51 4.75 -17.09 -0.84
C ARG A 51 4.24 -16.73 0.54
N LYS A 52 3.62 -17.69 1.24
CA LYS A 52 3.17 -17.53 2.62
C LYS A 52 4.30 -17.14 3.60
N ASP A 53 5.55 -17.48 3.27
CA ASP A 53 6.72 -17.19 4.10
C ASP A 53 7.15 -15.72 3.99
N LEU A 54 6.71 -15.03 2.92
CA LEU A 54 6.94 -13.60 2.69
C LEU A 54 6.00 -12.69 3.49
N LEU A 55 5.24 -13.23 4.44
CA LEU A 55 4.36 -12.45 5.31
C LEU A 55 5.15 -11.34 6.01
N ILE A 56 4.67 -10.10 5.89
CA ILE A 56 5.23 -8.96 6.60
C ILE A 56 4.21 -8.49 7.65
N LEU A 57 4.69 -8.24 8.87
CA LEU A 57 3.94 -7.56 9.92
C LEU A 57 4.76 -6.35 10.39
N LYS A 58 4.20 -5.14 10.26
CA LYS A 58 4.84 -3.90 10.71
C LYS A 58 3.96 -3.11 11.64
N THR A 59 4.61 -2.30 12.47
CA THR A 59 3.98 -1.38 13.41
C THR A 59 4.30 0.06 13.00
N LYS A 60 3.36 0.98 13.23
CA LYS A 60 3.54 2.39 12.91
C LYS A 60 4.49 3.07 13.90
N LYS A 61 5.36 3.98 13.43
CA LYS A 61 6.41 4.60 14.25
C LYS A 61 5.90 5.35 15.48
N ASN A 62 4.72 5.95 15.38
CA ASN A 62 4.14 6.79 16.43
C ASN A 62 2.90 6.17 17.08
N ASN A 63 2.56 4.92 16.74
CA ASN A 63 1.38 4.25 17.27
C ASN A 63 1.55 2.73 17.24
N ASP A 64 1.89 2.16 18.40
CA ASP A 64 2.12 0.73 18.55
C ASP A 64 0.89 -0.14 18.33
N SER A 65 -0.30 0.47 18.39
CA SER A 65 -1.58 -0.20 18.10
C SER A 65 -1.93 -0.22 16.60
N ASP A 66 -1.33 0.67 15.80
CA ASP A 66 -1.55 0.70 14.34
C ASP A 66 -0.53 -0.23 13.66
N LYS A 67 -0.96 -1.48 13.48
CA LYS A 67 -0.19 -2.53 12.81
C LYS A 67 -0.76 -2.81 11.42
N ILE A 68 0.08 -3.32 10.54
CA ILE A 68 -0.30 -3.72 9.18
C ILE A 68 0.30 -5.07 8.82
N PHE A 69 -0.52 -5.93 8.23
CA PHE A 69 -0.08 -7.15 7.56
C PHE A 69 0.13 -6.94 6.07
N VAL A 70 1.08 -7.65 5.48
CA VAL A 70 1.17 -7.83 4.03
C VAL A 70 1.20 -9.32 3.75
N PHE A 71 0.12 -9.83 3.16
CA PHE A 71 -0.05 -11.23 2.79
C PHE A 71 0.29 -11.41 1.31
N PHE A 72 1.09 -12.42 0.99
CA PHE A 72 1.35 -12.85 -0.38
C PHE A 72 0.51 -14.10 -0.65
N LEU A 73 -0.51 -13.97 -1.50
CA LEU A 73 -1.42 -15.06 -1.79
C LEU A 73 -0.77 -16.06 -2.76
N GLN A 74 -1.01 -17.34 -2.50
CA GLN A 74 -0.32 -18.45 -3.14
C GLN A 74 -0.92 -18.75 -4.51
N GLU A 75 -2.24 -18.81 -4.60
CA GLU A 75 -2.95 -19.22 -5.81
C GLU A 75 -3.08 -18.05 -6.81
N ALA A 76 -2.92 -18.35 -8.10
CA ALA A 76 -3.15 -17.36 -9.15
C ALA A 76 -4.59 -16.84 -9.13
N LYS A 77 -5.55 -17.77 -8.99
CA LYS A 77 -6.96 -17.48 -8.76
C LYS A 77 -7.28 -17.64 -7.29
N VAL A 78 -7.25 -16.53 -6.57
CA VAL A 78 -7.47 -16.49 -5.13
C VAL A 78 -8.84 -17.07 -4.76
N LYS A 79 -8.85 -18.09 -3.91
CA LYS A 79 -10.07 -18.68 -3.34
C LYS A 79 -10.54 -17.85 -2.14
N ILE A 80 -11.85 -17.87 -1.89
CA ILE A 80 -12.43 -17.12 -0.77
C ILE A 80 -11.90 -17.60 0.59
N ASP A 81 -11.59 -18.89 0.72
CA ASP A 81 -11.09 -19.48 1.98
C ASP A 81 -9.70 -18.97 2.34
N GLU A 82 -8.85 -18.68 1.35
CA GLU A 82 -7.53 -18.07 1.56
C GLU A 82 -7.66 -16.65 2.13
N ILE A 83 -8.62 -15.87 1.60
CA ILE A 83 -8.93 -14.52 2.10
C ILE A 83 -9.47 -14.58 3.53
N LYS A 84 -10.38 -15.52 3.82
CA LYS A 84 -10.93 -15.71 5.18
C LYS A 84 -9.85 -16.09 6.18
N ALA A 85 -8.93 -16.99 5.82
CA ALA A 85 -7.79 -17.35 6.67
C ALA A 85 -6.91 -16.12 6.99
N CYS A 86 -6.75 -15.19 6.05
CA CYS A 86 -6.07 -13.91 6.32
C CYS A 86 -6.84 -13.07 7.36
N PHE A 87 -8.17 -12.99 7.26
CA PHE A 87 -8.99 -12.24 8.21
C PHE A 87 -8.97 -12.85 9.62
N GLU A 88 -9.05 -14.17 9.74
CA GLU A 88 -8.91 -14.88 11.02
C GLU A 88 -7.55 -14.60 11.67
N ARG A 89 -6.48 -14.58 10.86
CA ARG A 89 -5.15 -14.24 11.34
C ARG A 89 -5.05 -12.78 11.79
N MET A 90 -5.65 -11.86 11.05
CA MET A 90 -5.76 -10.45 11.44
C MET A 90 -6.47 -10.28 12.77
N GLU A 91 -7.61 -10.96 12.96
CA GLU A 91 -8.40 -10.91 14.18
C GLU A 91 -7.63 -11.47 15.38
N SER A 92 -6.96 -12.63 15.22
CA SER A 92 -6.18 -13.25 16.31
C SER A 92 -5.07 -12.34 16.85
N GLN A 93 -4.47 -11.51 15.98
CA GLN A 93 -3.41 -10.57 16.35
C GLN A 93 -3.90 -9.14 16.57
N LYS A 94 -5.21 -8.90 16.48
CA LYS A 94 -5.86 -7.59 16.61
C LYS A 94 -5.26 -6.55 15.66
N VAL A 95 -5.05 -6.95 14.41
CA VAL A 95 -4.52 -6.10 13.34
C VAL A 95 -5.65 -5.74 12.38
N PHE A 96 -5.89 -4.45 12.17
CA PHE A 96 -7.03 -3.99 11.38
C PHE A 96 -6.67 -3.58 9.95
N ARG A 97 -5.37 -3.52 9.61
CA ARG A 97 -4.91 -3.15 8.26
C ARG A 97 -4.19 -4.30 7.59
N ALA A 98 -4.47 -4.53 6.32
CA ALA A 98 -3.76 -5.52 5.53
C ALA A 98 -3.61 -5.10 4.07
N ILE A 99 -2.53 -5.57 3.46
CA ILE A 99 -2.29 -5.53 2.02
C ILE A 99 -2.26 -6.97 1.52
N LEU A 100 -3.09 -7.27 0.54
CA LEU A 100 -3.11 -8.56 -0.15
C LEU A 100 -2.38 -8.41 -1.48
N VAL A 101 -1.27 -9.12 -1.63
CA VAL A 101 -0.48 -9.20 -2.86
C VAL A 101 -0.92 -10.42 -3.64
N VAL A 102 -1.38 -10.21 -4.87
CA VAL A 102 -1.98 -11.24 -5.73
C VAL A 102 -1.24 -11.35 -7.07
N LYS A 103 -1.15 -12.57 -7.63
CA LYS A 103 -0.59 -12.78 -8.98
C LYS A 103 -1.50 -12.16 -10.04
N GLU A 104 -2.80 -12.46 -9.96
CA GLU A 104 -3.84 -12.03 -10.91
C GLU A 104 -4.99 -11.33 -10.17
N GLU A 105 -6.10 -11.08 -10.86
CA GLU A 105 -7.27 -10.47 -10.25
C GLU A 105 -7.98 -11.40 -9.27
N ILE A 106 -8.43 -10.81 -8.16
CA ILE A 106 -9.34 -11.49 -7.23
C ILE A 106 -10.70 -11.65 -7.91
N ASN A 107 -11.29 -12.83 -7.80
CA ASN A 107 -12.62 -13.10 -8.32
C ASN A 107 -13.70 -12.23 -7.63
N ARG A 108 -14.90 -12.14 -8.23
CA ARG A 108 -15.99 -11.30 -7.71
C ARG A 108 -16.38 -11.64 -6.27
N PHE A 109 -16.30 -12.91 -5.87
CA PHE A 109 -16.63 -13.34 -4.51
C PHE A 109 -15.60 -12.85 -3.48
N GLY A 110 -14.31 -12.92 -3.82
CA GLY A 110 -13.24 -12.38 -2.98
C GLY A 110 -13.28 -10.85 -2.90
N GLN A 111 -13.58 -10.16 -4.00
CA GLN A 111 -13.80 -8.70 -3.99
C GLN A 111 -14.97 -8.31 -3.09
N ALA A 112 -16.08 -9.06 -3.14
CA ALA A 112 -17.22 -8.85 -2.26
C ALA A 112 -16.84 -9.10 -0.78
N ALA A 113 -16.09 -10.17 -0.48
CA ALA A 113 -15.61 -10.45 0.87
C ALA A 113 -14.71 -9.33 1.44
N ILE A 114 -13.81 -8.78 0.61
CA ILE A 114 -12.95 -7.65 0.98
C ILE A 114 -13.77 -6.38 1.20
N THR A 115 -14.76 -6.13 0.35
CA THR A 115 -15.67 -4.98 0.51
C THR A 115 -16.49 -5.08 1.79
N ASP A 116 -16.98 -6.27 2.12
CA ASP A 116 -17.70 -6.56 3.36
C ASP A 116 -16.79 -6.43 4.58
N ALA A 117 -15.54 -6.91 4.51
CA ALA A 117 -14.56 -6.73 5.56
C ALA A 117 -14.27 -5.25 5.83
N ASN A 118 -14.13 -4.45 4.78
CA ASN A 118 -13.86 -3.01 4.86
C ASN A 118 -15.03 -2.21 5.43
N SER A 119 -16.27 -2.60 5.12
CA SER A 119 -17.47 -1.84 5.51
C SER A 119 -18.08 -2.33 6.83
N LYS A 120 -18.14 -3.64 7.07
CA LYS A 120 -18.85 -4.26 8.20
C LYS A 120 -17.91 -4.59 9.36
N LEU A 121 -16.72 -5.11 9.07
CA LEU A 121 -15.78 -5.61 10.08
C LEU A 121 -14.77 -4.55 10.53
N LYS A 122 -14.87 -3.32 10.02
CA LYS A 122 -13.92 -2.22 10.27
C LYS A 122 -12.46 -2.59 9.99
N LEU A 123 -12.25 -3.56 9.11
CA LEU A 123 -10.92 -3.86 8.56
C LEU A 123 -10.59 -2.84 7.48
N TYR A 124 -9.31 -2.75 7.13
CA TYR A 124 -8.83 -1.96 6.01
C TYR A 124 -7.88 -2.80 5.19
N VAL A 125 -8.44 -3.45 4.18
CA VAL A 125 -7.80 -4.41 3.32
C VAL A 125 -7.66 -3.80 1.93
N GLU A 126 -6.42 -3.67 1.51
CA GLU A 126 -6.02 -3.21 0.18
C GLU A 126 -5.55 -4.40 -0.66
N VAL A 127 -5.68 -4.29 -1.98
CA VAL A 127 -5.27 -5.34 -2.91
C VAL A 127 -4.32 -4.74 -3.93
N PHE A 128 -3.17 -5.38 -4.11
CA PHE A 128 -2.19 -5.03 -5.13
C PHE A 128 -1.87 -6.24 -5.98
N LYS A 129 -1.83 -6.04 -7.29
CA LYS A 129 -1.25 -7.04 -8.19
C LYS A 129 0.27 -6.97 -8.06
N GLU A 130 0.94 -8.10 -8.17
CA GLU A 130 2.41 -8.13 -8.21
C GLU A 130 2.96 -7.23 -9.32
N THR A 131 2.30 -7.21 -10.47
CA THR A 131 2.67 -6.37 -11.61
C THR A 131 2.61 -4.88 -11.29
N GLU A 132 1.72 -4.44 -10.40
CA GLU A 132 1.65 -3.05 -9.92
C GLU A 132 2.82 -2.70 -8.98
N LEU A 133 3.46 -3.70 -8.36
CA LEU A 133 4.52 -3.53 -7.36
C LEU A 133 5.93 -3.85 -7.89
N LEU A 134 6.08 -4.31 -9.13
CA LEU A 134 7.38 -4.62 -9.74
C LEU A 134 8.30 -3.39 -9.87
N MET A 135 7.71 -2.20 -9.90
CA MET A 135 8.42 -0.92 -9.95
C MET A 135 7.76 0.05 -8.98
N ASN A 136 8.57 0.78 -8.22
CA ASN A 136 8.06 1.82 -7.34
C ASN A 136 7.59 3.03 -8.15
N VAL A 137 6.27 3.21 -8.27
CA VAL A 137 5.66 4.33 -9.02
C VAL A 137 6.10 5.69 -8.47
N LYS A 138 6.35 5.80 -7.16
CA LYS A 138 6.77 7.04 -6.50
C LYS A 138 8.18 7.49 -6.90
N GLU A 139 9.04 6.58 -7.35
CA GLU A 139 10.42 6.89 -7.78
C GLU A 139 10.49 7.34 -9.25
N HIS A 140 9.37 7.31 -9.98
CA HIS A 140 9.34 7.70 -11.37
C HIS A 140 9.54 9.22 -11.52
N ALA A 141 10.39 9.66 -12.46
CA ALA A 141 10.79 11.06 -12.62
C ALA A 141 9.64 12.06 -12.84
N PHE A 142 8.53 11.60 -13.45
CA PHE A 142 7.32 12.43 -13.66
C PHE A 142 6.32 12.41 -12.50
N VAL A 143 6.58 11.66 -11.43
CA VAL A 143 5.70 11.60 -10.26
C VAL A 143 6.20 12.62 -9.24
N PRO A 144 5.44 13.69 -8.95
CA PRO A 144 5.82 14.68 -7.95
C PRO A 144 5.66 14.14 -6.52
N ASP A 145 6.11 14.92 -5.54
CA ASP A 145 5.93 14.58 -4.13
C ASP A 145 4.47 14.74 -3.72
N HIS A 146 3.94 13.73 -3.03
CA HIS A 146 2.58 13.69 -2.52
C HIS A 146 2.60 13.53 -1.00
N ILE A 147 1.85 14.39 -0.30
CA ILE A 147 1.76 14.40 1.16
C ILE A 147 0.29 14.39 1.54
N ALA A 148 -0.15 13.33 2.23
CA ALA A 148 -1.51 13.25 2.75
C ALA A 148 -1.70 14.28 3.87
N LEU A 149 -2.77 15.08 3.79
CA LEU A 149 -3.10 16.04 4.83
C LEU A 149 -3.89 15.39 5.96
N THR A 150 -3.63 15.82 7.19
CA THR A 150 -4.47 15.53 8.34
C THR A 150 -5.83 16.23 8.23
N ALA A 151 -6.80 15.80 9.04
CA ALA A 151 -8.12 16.44 9.08
C ALA A 151 -8.03 17.94 9.46
N GLU A 152 -7.14 18.28 10.38
CA GLU A 152 -6.88 19.66 10.82
C GLU A 152 -6.27 20.51 9.70
N GLU A 153 -5.24 19.99 9.01
CA GLU A 153 -4.62 20.67 7.86
C GLU A 153 -5.61 20.84 6.71
N LYS A 154 -6.47 19.84 6.47
CA LYS A 154 -7.56 19.92 5.49
C LYS A 154 -8.53 21.04 5.85
N MET A 155 -8.98 21.14 7.10
CA MET A 155 -9.87 22.21 7.54
C MET A 155 -9.24 23.59 7.38
N ALA A 156 -7.99 23.75 7.84
CA ALA A 156 -7.24 24.99 7.70
C ALA A 156 -7.04 25.39 6.23
N LEU A 157 -6.82 24.43 5.33
CA LEU A 157 -6.72 24.67 3.89
C LEU A 157 -8.04 25.23 3.32
N LEU A 158 -9.16 24.58 3.63
CA LEU A 158 -10.48 24.98 3.13
C LEU A 158 -10.86 26.37 3.64
N GLU A 159 -10.56 26.67 4.91
CA GLU A 159 -10.78 27.99 5.51
C GLU A 159 -9.91 29.07 4.84
N LYS A 160 -8.60 28.82 4.74
CA LYS A 160 -7.61 29.76 4.16
C LYS A 160 -7.97 30.20 2.74
N TYR A 161 -8.45 29.27 1.93
CA TYR A 161 -8.84 29.55 0.53
C TYR A 161 -10.34 29.84 0.38
N THR A 162 -11.12 29.72 1.44
CA THR A 162 -12.59 29.91 1.44
C THR A 162 -13.26 29.03 0.37
N VAL A 163 -12.82 27.77 0.28
CA VAL A 163 -13.33 26.79 -0.69
C VAL A 163 -13.97 25.60 0.01
N LYS A 164 -14.91 24.95 -0.69
CA LYS A 164 -15.51 23.67 -0.29
C LYS A 164 -14.72 22.50 -0.88
N GLU A 165 -14.84 21.34 -0.26
CA GLU A 165 -14.14 20.10 -0.70
C GLU A 165 -14.41 19.76 -2.17
N ASN A 166 -15.66 19.96 -2.63
CA ASN A 166 -16.07 19.67 -3.99
C ASN A 166 -15.49 20.61 -5.06
N GLN A 167 -14.90 21.74 -4.66
CA GLN A 167 -14.25 22.71 -5.55
C GLN A 167 -12.76 22.40 -5.75
N LEU A 168 -12.17 21.52 -4.94
CA LEU A 168 -10.80 21.08 -5.14
C LEU A 168 -10.70 20.17 -6.38
N PRO A 169 -9.60 20.25 -7.16
CA PRO A 169 -9.30 19.28 -8.20
C PRO A 169 -9.33 17.86 -7.64
N ARG A 170 -9.76 16.88 -8.44
CA ARG A 170 -10.03 15.52 -7.96
C ARG A 170 -8.90 14.55 -8.33
N ILE A 171 -8.70 13.55 -7.50
CA ILE A 171 -7.88 12.36 -7.76
C ILE A 171 -8.71 11.12 -7.45
N GLN A 172 -8.64 10.10 -8.31
CA GLN A 172 -9.37 8.85 -8.08
C GLN A 172 -8.67 8.05 -6.96
N TYR A 173 -9.43 7.40 -6.08
CA TYR A 173 -8.89 6.47 -5.10
C TYR A 173 -8.16 5.27 -5.74
N THR A 174 -8.47 4.97 -7.02
CA THR A 174 -7.80 3.93 -7.82
C THR A 174 -6.51 4.41 -8.49
N ASP A 175 -6.18 5.69 -8.40
CA ASP A 175 -4.92 6.23 -8.93
C ASP A 175 -3.73 5.48 -8.30
N PRO A 176 -2.68 5.11 -9.06
CA PRO A 176 -1.54 4.37 -8.53
C PRO A 176 -0.88 5.02 -7.31
N ILE A 177 -0.81 6.35 -7.27
CA ILE A 177 -0.27 7.08 -6.11
C ILE A 177 -1.26 7.13 -4.95
N ALA A 178 -2.56 7.24 -5.23
CA ALA A 178 -3.57 7.16 -4.19
C ALA A 178 -3.54 5.78 -3.51
N LYS A 179 -3.46 4.71 -4.31
CA LYS A 179 -3.21 3.35 -3.83
C LYS A 179 -1.89 3.26 -3.05
N TYR A 180 -0.78 3.77 -3.59
CA TYR A 180 0.53 3.71 -2.93
C TYR A 180 0.51 4.26 -1.50
N TYR A 181 -0.12 5.42 -1.26
CA TYR A 181 -0.24 6.00 0.08
C TYR A 181 -1.41 5.46 0.91
N GLY A 182 -2.28 4.62 0.33
CA GLY A 182 -3.48 4.12 1.00
C GLY A 182 -4.51 5.23 1.28
N LEU A 183 -4.63 6.18 0.36
CA LEU A 183 -5.54 7.32 0.49
C LEU A 183 -6.99 6.88 0.44
N LYS A 184 -7.82 7.49 1.29
CA LYS A 184 -9.26 7.22 1.39
C LYS A 184 -10.07 8.34 0.76
N ARG A 185 -11.28 7.98 0.29
CA ARG A 185 -12.27 8.95 -0.17
C ARG A 185 -12.51 10.01 0.90
N GLY A 186 -12.52 11.28 0.49
CA GLY A 186 -12.68 12.40 1.42
C GLY A 186 -11.37 12.99 1.92
N GLU A 187 -10.23 12.32 1.74
CA GLU A 187 -8.92 12.87 2.09
C GLU A 187 -8.44 13.88 1.04
N VAL A 188 -7.48 14.72 1.44
CA VAL A 188 -6.83 15.70 0.56
C VAL A 188 -5.34 15.41 0.54
N VAL A 189 -4.77 15.39 -0.66
CA VAL A 189 -3.34 15.24 -0.87
C VAL A 189 -2.74 16.55 -1.36
N LYS A 190 -1.67 16.98 -0.71
CA LYS A 190 -0.81 18.08 -1.16
C LYS A 190 0.20 17.54 -2.14
N ILE A 191 0.34 18.19 -3.28
CA ILE A 191 1.26 17.81 -4.35
C ILE A 191 2.27 18.94 -4.53
N ILE A 192 3.55 18.61 -4.45
CA ILE A 192 4.66 19.55 -4.64
C ILE A 192 5.41 19.14 -5.89
N ARG A 193 5.41 20.01 -6.90
CA ARG A 193 6.13 19.76 -8.16
C ARG A 193 7.11 20.88 -8.46
N ASN A 194 8.20 20.53 -9.14
CA ASN A 194 9.11 21.52 -9.70
C ASN A 194 8.41 22.27 -10.83
N SER A 195 8.60 23.59 -10.87
CA SER A 195 8.04 24.47 -11.90
C SER A 195 9.17 25.32 -12.47
N GLU A 196 9.24 25.40 -13.79
CA GLU A 196 10.26 26.21 -14.48
C GLU A 196 10.13 27.70 -14.16
N THR A 197 8.90 28.20 -13.95
CA THR A 197 8.65 29.63 -13.71
C THR A 197 8.74 30.03 -12.24
N SER A 198 8.27 29.16 -11.34
CA SER A 198 8.08 29.49 -9.92
C SER A 198 8.97 28.68 -8.99
N GLY A 199 9.86 27.84 -9.54
CA GLY A 199 10.73 26.92 -8.80
C GLY A 199 9.94 25.73 -8.24
N ARG A 200 9.02 26.00 -7.31
CA ARG A 200 8.12 25.01 -6.71
C ARG A 200 6.67 25.46 -6.80
N TYR A 201 5.83 24.58 -7.33
CA TYR A 201 4.39 24.77 -7.40
C TYR A 201 3.68 23.77 -6.49
N VAL A 202 2.79 24.28 -5.64
CA VAL A 202 1.99 23.47 -4.71
C VAL A 202 0.55 23.45 -5.18
N THR A 203 -0.04 22.26 -5.24
CA THR A 203 -1.47 22.08 -5.51
C THR A 203 -2.07 21.04 -4.58
N TYR A 204 -3.39 20.98 -4.52
CA TYR A 204 -4.14 20.11 -3.62
C TYR A 204 -5.18 19.35 -4.42
N ARG A 205 -5.33 18.04 -4.14
CA ARG A 205 -6.36 17.22 -4.76
C ARG A 205 -7.21 16.49 -3.74
N PHE A 206 -8.52 16.45 -3.98
CA PHE A 206 -9.51 15.74 -3.17
C PHE A 206 -9.73 14.33 -3.72
N VAL A 207 -9.68 13.32 -2.84
CA VAL A 207 -9.78 11.91 -3.20
C VAL A 207 -11.25 11.50 -3.35
N ILE A 208 -11.61 10.97 -4.52
CA ILE A 208 -12.97 10.47 -4.85
C ILE A 208 -12.96 8.98 -5.18
#